data_AF-A0A2A6EES2-F1
#
_entry.id   AF-A0A2A6EES2-F1
#
_cell.length_a   1.000
_cell.length_b   1.000
_cell.length_c   1.000
_cell.angle_alpha   90.00
_cell.angle_beta   90.00
_cell.angle_gamma   90.00
#
_symmetry.space_group_name_H-M   'P 1'
#
loop_
_entity.id
_entity.type
_entity.pdbx_description
1 polymer ?
#
loop_
_entity_poly.entity_id
_entity_poly.type
_entity_poly.pdbx_seq_one_letter_code
_entity_poly.pdbx_strand_id
1 'polypeptide(L)'
;MAQIATTIGQSKKLEELGISTDTSDMSIWRQTKDWKGRPIERKMRIDATPFNQLSHIVMGVESFEEYPAWSLGALIKLLPDTIILDNGDVCGLSVLNIGVYYRGFVDRNIVQGFENENIFDNCVNMIEWAVRNEHIKIKK
;
A
#
# COMPACT_ATOMS: atom_id res chain seq x y z
N MET A 1 -0.86 -3.45 17.79
CA MET A 1 0.26 -2.51 17.50
C MET A 1 -0.26 -1.50 16.49
N ALA A 2 -0.06 -0.20 16.67
CA ALA A 2 -0.58 0.80 15.73
C ALA A 2 0.26 0.80 14.44
N GLN A 3 -0.32 0.33 13.33
CA GLN A 3 0.33 0.37 12.02
C GLN A 3 0.09 1.74 11.37
N ILE A 4 1.13 2.34 10.81
CA ILE A 4 1.07 3.68 10.18
C ILE A 4 1.30 3.63 8.67
N ALA A 5 1.92 2.55 8.17
CA ALA A 5 2.24 2.31 6.76
C ALA A 5 2.21 0.82 6.43
N THR A 6 2.19 0.45 5.16
CA THR A 6 2.33 -0.96 4.72
C THR A 6 3.60 -1.60 5.29
N THR A 7 3.54 -2.91 5.54
CA THR A 7 4.72 -3.73 5.79
C THR A 7 5.49 -4.00 4.49
N ILE A 8 6.75 -4.43 4.56
CA ILE A 8 7.53 -4.82 3.36
C ILE A 8 6.79 -5.88 2.53
N GLY A 9 6.12 -6.84 3.17
CA GLY A 9 5.35 -7.87 2.46
C GLY A 9 4.14 -7.30 1.71
N GLN A 10 3.40 -6.39 2.34
CA GLN A 10 2.29 -5.67 1.70
C GLN A 10 2.79 -4.79 0.54
N SER A 11 3.91 -4.07 0.72
CA SER A 11 4.53 -3.25 -0.32
C SER A 11 4.94 -4.08 -1.53
N LYS A 12 5.63 -5.20 -1.32
CA LYS A 12 6.01 -6.12 -2.41
C LYS A 12 4.80 -6.64 -3.18
N LYS A 13 3.70 -6.97 -2.48
CA LYS A 13 2.46 -7.39 -3.12
C LYS A 13 1.88 -6.29 -4.03
N LEU A 14 1.95 -5.01 -3.63
CA LEU A 14 1.52 -3.88 -4.45
C LEU A 14 2.43 -3.70 -5.67
N GLU A 15 3.75 -3.81 -5.50
CA GLU A 15 4.72 -3.76 -6.60
C GLU A 15 4.50 -4.90 -7.61
N GLU A 16 4.22 -6.12 -7.14
CA GLU A 16 3.89 -7.29 -7.98
C GLU A 16 2.58 -7.10 -8.77
N LEU A 17 1.64 -6.31 -8.24
CA LEU A 17 0.43 -5.89 -8.96
C LEU A 17 0.70 -4.78 -9.98
N GLY A 18 1.93 -4.26 -10.03
CA GLY A 18 2.37 -3.18 -10.90
C GLY A 18 1.98 -1.78 -10.41
N ILE A 19 1.64 -1.63 -9.12
CA ILE A 19 1.45 -0.31 -8.53
C ILE A 19 2.80 0.42 -8.52
N SER A 20 2.85 1.61 -9.13
CA SER A 20 4.09 2.39 -9.19
C SER A 20 4.53 2.81 -7.78
N THR A 21 5.83 2.65 -7.50
CA THR A 21 6.46 3.15 -6.28
C THR A 21 6.39 4.67 -6.18
N ASP A 22 6.15 5.41 -7.26
CA ASP A 22 5.90 6.86 -7.20
C ASP A 22 4.64 7.23 -6.40
N THR A 23 3.75 6.27 -6.16
CA THR A 23 2.55 6.46 -5.35
C THR A 23 2.79 6.25 -3.85
N SER A 24 3.96 5.75 -3.44
CA SER A 24 4.32 5.64 -2.04
C SER A 24 4.64 7.01 -1.45
N ASP A 25 4.15 7.27 -0.25
CA ASP A 25 4.35 8.51 0.51
C ASP A 25 5.24 8.30 1.75
N MET A 26 5.68 7.06 1.98
CA MET A 26 6.54 6.67 3.09
C MET A 26 7.59 5.65 2.61
N SER A 27 8.58 5.39 3.45
CA SER A 27 9.57 4.35 3.20
C SER A 27 9.96 3.61 4.47
N ILE A 28 10.32 2.33 4.32
CA ILE A 28 10.88 1.50 5.38
C ILE A 28 12.38 1.38 5.15
N TRP A 29 13.15 1.85 6.11
CA TRP A 29 14.60 1.78 6.08
C TRP A 29 15.08 0.63 6.96
N ARG A 30 15.83 -0.30 6.36
CA ARG A 30 16.51 -1.39 7.07
C ARG A 30 18.01 -1.11 7.05
N GLN A 31 18.57 -0.78 8.22
CA GLN A 31 20.01 -0.67 8.35
C GLN A 31 20.67 -2.03 8.12
N THR A 32 21.62 -2.09 7.19
CA THR A 32 22.39 -3.29 6.84
C THR A 32 23.83 -3.22 7.35
N LYS A 33 24.39 -2.03 7.59
CA LYS A 33 25.73 -1.84 8.17
C LYS A 33 25.78 -0.77 9.26
N ASP A 34 26.52 -1.06 10.34
CA ASP A 34 26.82 -0.10 11.41
C ASP A 34 27.95 0.86 11.02
N TRP A 35 28.22 1.84 11.89
CA TRP A 35 29.31 2.81 11.69
C TRP A 35 30.72 2.20 11.63
N LYS A 36 30.90 0.92 11.98
CA LYS A 36 32.16 0.18 11.82
C LYS A 36 32.18 -0.64 10.53
N GLY A 37 31.17 -0.51 9.68
CA GLY A 37 31.00 -1.30 8.46
C GLY A 37 30.59 -2.75 8.71
N ARG A 38 30.21 -3.11 9.94
CA ARG A 38 29.80 -4.48 10.28
C ARG A 38 28.36 -4.70 9.88
N PRO A 39 28.02 -5.85 9.27
CA PRO A 39 26.64 -6.20 8.97
C PRO A 39 25.81 -6.20 10.25
N ILE A 40 24.65 -5.54 10.21
CA ILE A 40 23.68 -5.54 11.30
C ILE A 40 22.28 -5.79 10.77
N GLU A 41 21.45 -6.44 11.58
CA GLU A 41 20.05 -6.71 11.27
C GLU A 41 19.09 -5.84 12.09
N ARG A 42 19.59 -4.73 12.66
CA ARG A 42 18.90 -4.07 13.77
C ARG A 42 18.40 -2.67 13.41
N LYS A 43 17.06 -2.59 13.44
CA LYS A 43 16.16 -1.43 13.38
C LYS A 43 15.63 -1.12 11.99
N MET A 44 14.39 -1.57 11.76
CA MET A 44 13.51 -0.97 10.78
C MET A 44 13.07 0.41 11.30
N ARG A 45 13.22 1.44 10.47
CA ARG A 45 12.62 2.75 10.71
C ARG A 45 11.61 2.99 9.61
N ILE A 46 10.44 3.51 9.98
CA ILE A 46 9.53 4.09 9.01
C ILE A 46 9.90 5.57 8.95
N ASP A 47 10.25 6.05 7.77
CA ASP A 47 10.51 7.46 7.53
C ASP A 47 9.47 8.00 6.54
N ALA A 48 9.09 9.26 6.74
CA ALA A 48 8.25 9.99 5.78
C ALA A 48 9.19 10.63 4.74
N THR A 49 10.02 9.82 4.09
CA THR A 49 10.94 10.30 3.06
C THR A 49 10.43 9.90 1.68
N PRO A 50 10.27 10.85 0.75
CA PRO A 50 9.73 10.61 -0.59
C PRO A 50 10.80 10.11 -1.57
N PHE A 51 11.89 9.49 -1.09
CA PHE A 51 12.98 9.02 -1.95
C PHE A 51 12.59 7.69 -2.60
N ASN A 52 11.59 7.74 -3.50
CA ASN A 52 10.96 6.57 -4.13
C ASN A 52 11.85 5.79 -5.12
N GLN A 53 13.20 5.96 -5.07
CA GLN A 53 14.13 5.41 -6.07
C GLN A 53 15.48 4.92 -5.53
N LEU A 54 15.79 5.02 -4.24
CA LEU A 54 17.12 4.62 -3.74
C LEU A 54 17.09 3.24 -3.09
N SER A 55 17.41 2.18 -3.84
CA SER A 55 17.50 0.82 -3.28
C SER A 55 18.57 0.67 -2.19
N HIS A 56 19.53 1.61 -2.12
CA HIS A 56 20.58 1.66 -1.11
C HIS A 56 20.96 3.10 -0.74
N ILE A 57 20.93 3.41 0.55
CA ILE A 57 21.36 4.71 1.11
C ILE A 57 22.66 4.49 1.90
N VAL A 58 23.66 5.34 1.66
CA VAL A 58 24.90 5.40 2.45
C VAL A 58 24.95 6.73 3.20
N MET A 59 24.94 6.67 4.54
CA MET A 59 25.11 7.83 5.40
C MET A 59 26.40 7.68 6.20
N GLY A 60 27.45 8.39 5.78
CA GLY A 60 28.79 8.19 6.29
C GLY A 60 29.31 6.79 5.97
N VAL A 61 29.42 5.94 6.99
CA VAL A 61 29.90 4.54 6.91
C VAL A 61 28.78 3.52 7.12
N GLU A 62 27.56 3.99 7.41
CA GLU A 62 26.37 3.16 7.57
C GLU A 62 25.71 2.90 6.21
N SER A 63 25.06 1.74 6.07
CA SER A 63 24.32 1.38 4.86
C SER A 63 22.90 0.97 5.22
N PHE A 64 21.95 1.35 4.37
CA PHE A 64 20.53 1.07 4.54
C PHE A 64 19.94 0.54 3.23
N GLU A 65 19.01 -0.39 3.35
CA GLU A 65 18.04 -0.73 2.29
C GLU A 65 16.79 0.10 2.52
N GLU A 66 16.21 0.63 1.45
CA GLU A 66 14.95 1.36 1.47
C GLU A 66 13.90 0.56 0.70
N TYR A 67 12.71 0.47 1.28
CA TYR A 67 11.54 -0.16 0.68
C TYR A 67 10.39 0.85 0.61
N PRO A 68 9.68 0.94 -0.52
CA PRO A 68 8.52 1.82 -0.62
C PRO A 68 7.45 1.39 0.39
N ALA A 69 6.75 2.35 0.97
CA ALA A 69 5.65 2.09 1.89
C ALA A 69 4.51 3.09 1.69
N TRP A 70 3.28 2.62 1.84
CA TRP A 70 2.09 3.45 1.69
C TRP A 70 1.46 3.67 3.05
N SER A 71 1.22 4.93 3.41
CA SER A 71 0.29 5.25 4.48
C SER A 71 -1.12 4.77 4.12
N LEU A 72 -2.00 4.70 5.12
CA LEU A 72 -3.41 4.39 4.87
C LEU A 72 -4.05 5.38 3.88
N GLY A 73 -3.67 6.67 3.97
CA GLY A 73 -4.16 7.70 3.05
C GLY A 73 -3.71 7.46 1.61
N ALA A 74 -2.47 7.04 1.40
CA ALA A 74 -1.97 6.71 0.07
C ALA A 74 -2.65 5.45 -0.50
N LEU A 75 -2.89 4.43 0.32
CA LEU A 75 -3.65 3.25 -0.11
C LEU A 75 -5.09 3.59 -0.53
N ILE A 76 -5.79 4.43 0.24
CA ILE A 76 -7.14 4.87 -0.11
C ILE A 76 -7.12 5.65 -1.43
N LYS A 77 -6.11 6.48 -1.66
CA LYS A 77 -5.96 7.26 -2.90
C LYS A 77 -5.71 6.39 -4.15
N LEU A 78 -5.22 5.16 -3.98
CA LEU A 78 -5.09 4.19 -5.08
C LEU A 78 -6.44 3.59 -5.49
N LEU A 79 -7.42 3.55 -4.57
CA LEU A 79 -8.73 2.99 -4.84
C LEU A 79 -9.59 4.02 -5.58
N PRO A 80 -10.28 3.63 -6.66
CA PRO A 80 -11.29 4.49 -7.29
C PRO A 80 -12.39 4.84 -6.30
N ASP A 81 -12.77 6.12 -6.19
CA ASP A 81 -13.92 6.53 -5.37
C ASP A 81 -15.21 5.86 -5.84
N THR A 82 -15.29 5.56 -7.14
CA THR A 82 -16.44 4.94 -7.80
C THR A 82 -15.98 3.92 -8.82
N ILE A 83 -16.67 2.79 -8.89
CA ILE A 83 -16.56 1.81 -9.99
C ILE A 83 -17.90 1.69 -10.73
N ILE A 84 -17.85 1.28 -11.99
CA ILE A 84 -19.01 0.99 -12.83
C ILE A 84 -18.96 -0.49 -13.17
N LEU A 85 -20.04 -1.20 -12.90
CA LEU A 85 -20.19 -2.62 -13.22
C LEU A 85 -20.69 -2.82 -14.64
N ASP A 86 -20.57 -4.04 -15.17
CA ASP A 86 -20.98 -4.38 -16.53
C ASP A 86 -22.48 -4.14 -16.80
N ASN A 87 -23.32 -4.23 -15.76
CA ASN A 87 -24.75 -3.95 -15.84
C ASN A 87 -25.07 -2.44 -15.80
N GLY A 88 -24.06 -1.57 -15.71
CA GLY A 88 -24.18 -0.12 -15.64
C GLY A 88 -24.35 0.42 -14.21
N ASP A 89 -24.40 -0.44 -13.20
CA ASP A 89 -24.56 0.01 -11.81
C ASP A 89 -23.30 0.71 -11.32
N VAL A 90 -23.53 1.81 -10.62
CA VAL A 90 -22.49 2.64 -10.03
C VAL A 90 -22.33 2.24 -8.57
N CYS A 91 -21.08 2.03 -8.15
CA CYS A 91 -20.76 1.64 -6.78
C CYS A 91 -19.72 2.58 -6.17
N GLY A 92 -19.96 3.02 -4.94
CA GLY A 92 -19.07 3.93 -4.21
C GLY A 92 -18.16 3.20 -3.23
N LEU A 93 -16.95 3.72 -3.07
CA LEU A 93 -15.98 3.27 -2.06
C LEU A 93 -16.46 3.63 -0.66
N SER A 94 -16.27 2.72 0.28
CA SER A 94 -16.52 2.91 1.70
C SER A 94 -15.39 2.34 2.52
N VAL A 95 -14.72 3.18 3.29
CA VAL A 95 -13.66 2.79 4.22
C VAL A 95 -14.20 2.96 5.64
N LEU A 96 -14.37 1.85 6.35
CA LEU A 96 -14.84 1.80 7.72
C LEU A 96 -13.76 1.18 8.60
N ASN A 97 -13.86 1.38 9.91
CA ASN A 97 -12.99 0.70 10.88
C ASN A 97 -13.06 -0.83 10.79
N ILE A 98 -14.18 -1.39 10.34
CA ILE A 98 -14.41 -2.82 10.17
C ILE A 98 -13.95 -3.37 8.82
N GLY A 99 -13.74 -2.53 7.79
CA GLY A 99 -13.49 -3.02 6.45
C GLY A 99 -13.53 -1.98 5.34
N VAL A 100 -13.19 -2.44 4.13
CA VAL A 100 -13.22 -1.65 2.89
C VAL A 100 -14.20 -2.30 1.93
N TYR A 101 -15.09 -1.49 1.33
CA TYR A 101 -16.18 -1.99 0.50
C TYR A 101 -16.41 -1.13 -0.75
N TYR A 102 -16.90 -1.77 -1.81
CA TYR A 102 -17.69 -1.12 -2.85
C TYR A 102 -19.16 -1.46 -2.66
N ARG A 103 -20.01 -0.43 -2.60
CA ARG A 103 -21.46 -0.58 -2.40
C ARG A 103 -22.24 0.10 -3.49
N GLY A 104 -23.29 -0.55 -3.99
CA GLY A 104 -24.21 0.04 -4.95
C GLY A 104 -24.84 1.33 -4.43
N PHE A 105 -24.96 2.35 -5.27
CA PHE A 105 -25.58 3.63 -4.86
C PHE A 105 -27.08 3.50 -4.57
N VAL A 106 -27.78 2.63 -5.30
CA VAL A 106 -29.24 2.53 -5.27
C VAL A 106 -29.72 1.55 -4.18
N ASP A 107 -29.21 0.32 -4.21
CA ASP A 107 -29.66 -0.77 -3.34
C ASP A 107 -28.79 -0.95 -2.08
N ARG A 108 -27.63 -0.29 -2.03
CA ARG A 108 -26.59 -0.42 -0.99
C ARG A 108 -26.04 -1.84 -0.83
N ASN A 109 -26.24 -2.70 -1.83
CA ASN A 109 -25.68 -4.05 -1.82
C ASN A 109 -24.15 -3.96 -1.86
N ILE A 110 -23.51 -4.82 -1.06
CA ILE A 110 -22.05 -4.95 -1.08
C ILE A 110 -21.68 -5.74 -2.33
N VAL A 111 -20.94 -5.09 -3.22
CA VAL A 111 -20.40 -5.72 -4.42
C VAL A 111 -19.11 -6.46 -4.11
N GLN A 112 -18.24 -5.80 -3.33
CA GLN A 112 -17.02 -6.40 -2.80
C GLN A 112 -16.72 -5.80 -1.43
N GLY A 113 -16.21 -6.63 -0.52
CA GLY A 113 -15.80 -6.20 0.82
C GLY A 113 -14.65 -7.04 1.38
N PHE A 114 -13.80 -6.41 2.19
CA PHE A 114 -12.77 -7.09 2.99
C PHE A 114 -12.84 -6.60 4.44
N GLU A 115 -12.98 -7.54 5.39
CA GLU A 115 -13.20 -7.30 6.83
C GLU A 115 -12.17 -8.02 7.72
N ASN A 116 -10.90 -8.00 7.32
CA ASN A 116 -9.82 -8.49 8.17
C ASN A 116 -9.61 -7.56 9.37
N GLU A 117 -8.99 -8.07 10.43
CA GLU A 117 -8.67 -7.30 11.65
C GLU A 117 -7.85 -6.03 11.37
N ASN A 118 -7.06 -6.04 10.29
CA ASN A 118 -6.17 -4.95 9.91
C ASN A 118 -6.67 -4.21 8.67
N ILE A 119 -6.88 -2.90 8.81
CA ILE A 119 -7.33 -2.03 7.72
C ILE A 119 -6.35 -1.98 6.54
N PHE A 120 -5.04 -2.13 6.79
CA PHE A 120 -4.05 -2.18 5.71
C PHE A 120 -4.22 -3.44 4.85
N ASP A 121 -4.51 -4.58 5.46
CA ASP A 121 -4.80 -5.82 4.71
C ASP A 121 -6.08 -5.66 3.88
N ASN A 122 -7.11 -5.00 4.43
CA ASN A 122 -8.35 -4.72 3.71
C ASN A 122 -8.12 -3.82 2.50
N CYS A 123 -7.34 -2.75 2.65
CA CYS A 123 -6.98 -1.86 1.54
C CYS A 123 -6.14 -2.59 0.48
N VAL A 124 -5.10 -3.34 0.87
CA VAL A 124 -4.23 -4.07 -0.06
C VAL A 124 -5.02 -5.12 -0.84
N ASN A 125 -5.91 -5.87 -0.17
CA ASN A 125 -6.76 -6.85 -0.82
C ASN A 125 -7.81 -6.20 -1.74
N MET A 126 -8.34 -5.02 -1.37
CA MET A 126 -9.24 -4.27 -2.24
C MET A 126 -8.53 -3.74 -3.49
N ILE A 127 -7.29 -3.24 -3.35
CA ILE A 127 -6.46 -2.82 -4.49
C ILE A 127 -6.18 -4.01 -5.42
N GLU A 128 -5.79 -5.16 -4.85
CA GLU A 128 -5.60 -6.39 -5.62
C GLU A 128 -6.86 -6.78 -6.42
N TRP A 129 -8.02 -6.77 -5.76
CA TRP A 129 -9.29 -7.04 -6.42
C TRP A 129 -9.59 -6.02 -7.52
N ALA A 130 -9.40 -4.72 -7.26
CA ALA A 130 -9.69 -3.65 -8.21
C ALA A 130 -8.75 -3.69 -9.43
N VAL A 131 -7.48 -4.05 -9.26
CA VAL A 131 -6.54 -4.27 -10.37
C VAL A 131 -6.97 -5.49 -11.20
N ARG A 132 -7.32 -6.62 -10.55
CA ARG A 132 -7.71 -7.85 -11.23
C ARG A 132 -9.03 -7.74 -12.01
N ASN A 133 -9.93 -6.87 -11.56
CA ASN A 133 -11.20 -6.58 -12.24
C ASN A 133 -11.13 -5.32 -13.11
N GLU A 134 -9.92 -4.86 -13.45
CA GLU A 134 -9.67 -3.74 -14.38
C GLU A 134 -10.26 -2.38 -13.96
N HIS A 135 -10.64 -2.23 -12.69
CA HIS A 135 -11.07 -0.96 -12.10
C HIS A 135 -9.91 0.00 -11.83
N ILE A 136 -8.69 -0.54 -11.68
CA ILE A 136 -7.45 0.23 -11.62
C ILE A 136 -6.60 -0.12 -12.85
N LYS A 137 -6.28 0.88 -13.67
CA LYS A 137 -5.42 0.70 -14.84
C LYS A 137 -3.96 0.80 -14.44
N ILE A 138 -3.24 -0.31 -14.56
CA ILE A 138 -1.79 -0.37 -14.38
C ILE A 138 -1.12 -0.12 -15.72
N LYS A 139 -0.21 0.87 -15.77
CA LYS A 139 0.67 1.05 -16.93
C LYS A 139 1.69 -0.09 -16.90
N LYS A 140 1.50 -1.09 -17.77
CA LYS A 140 2.51 -2.11 -18.05
C LYS A 140 3.65 -1.54 -18.88
#